data_AF-A0A1M7MI47-F1
#
_entry.id   AF-A0A1M7MI47-F1
#
_cell.length_a   1.000
_cell.length_b   1.000
_cell.length_c   1.000
_cell.angle_alpha   90.00
_cell.angle_beta   90.00
_cell.angle_gamma   90.00
#
_symmetry.space_group_name_H-M   'P 1'
#
loop_
_entity.id
_entity.type
_entity.pdbx_description
1 polymer ?
#
loop_
_entity_poly.entity_id
_entity_poly.type
_entity_poly.pdbx_seq_one_letter_code
_entity_poly.pdbx_strand_id
1 'polypeptide(L)'
;MKNAYPEKPMLPFRRTAVSMDIVIDIIRRMGYPAEVKRACYMIFRKESGNGRSGINENYSGFQADSGRWPAVYDPLIAGVVLKNENGTNKPRLFLAFQHASGCLTMLLDRIQQRGIYIGGHTSKIVNMDVKNVTDFARAYKKEWAAGSALAEPSPDDFKGFASMYRQATGFFA
;
A
#
# COMPACT_ATOMS: atom_id res chain seq x y z
N MET A 1 21.41 4.79 -4.28
CA MET A 1 20.09 4.70 -4.94
C MET A 1 20.31 4.10 -6.33
N LYS A 2 19.78 2.91 -6.61
CA LYS A 2 19.93 2.22 -7.91
C LYS A 2 18.55 2.09 -8.55
N ASN A 3 18.35 2.56 -9.78
CA ASN A 3 17.08 2.36 -10.47
C ASN A 3 16.94 0.89 -10.90
N ALA A 4 15.92 0.19 -10.39
CA ALA A 4 15.63 -1.20 -10.77
C ALA A 4 14.90 -1.35 -12.13
N TYR A 5 14.50 -0.22 -12.72
CA TYR A 5 13.77 -0.14 -14.00
C TYR A 5 14.50 0.82 -14.97
N PRO A 6 15.75 0.52 -15.38
CA PRO A 6 16.50 1.38 -16.29
C PRO A 6 15.86 1.51 -17.68
N GLU A 7 15.01 0.54 -18.07
CA GLU A 7 14.30 0.54 -19.34
C GLU A 7 13.03 1.41 -19.34
N LYS A 8 12.55 1.84 -18.17
CA LYS A 8 11.37 2.69 -18.03
C LYS A 8 11.79 4.16 -18.00
N PRO A 9 10.99 5.09 -18.56
CA PRO A 9 11.35 6.50 -18.58
C PRO A 9 11.34 7.11 -17.17
N MET A 10 12.21 8.09 -16.94
CA MET A 10 12.10 8.99 -15.80
C MET A 10 10.98 10.00 -16.07
N LEU A 11 9.92 9.97 -15.27
CA LEU A 11 8.79 10.88 -15.38
C LEU A 11 8.95 12.05 -14.40
N PRO A 12 8.50 13.26 -14.77
CA PRO A 12 8.42 14.36 -13.81
C PRO A 12 7.43 14.03 -12.70
N PHE A 13 7.73 14.49 -11.49
CA PHE A 13 6.83 14.34 -10.36
C PHE A 13 5.49 15.05 -10.62
N ARG A 14 4.40 14.33 -10.44
CA ARG A 14 3.04 14.84 -10.44
C ARG A 14 2.32 14.32 -9.20
N ARG A 15 1.80 15.23 -8.38
CA ARG A 15 0.85 14.86 -7.33
C ARG A 15 -0.45 14.39 -8.00
N THR A 16 -0.91 13.22 -7.61
CA THR A 16 -2.12 12.59 -8.17
C THR A 16 -3.14 12.39 -7.06
N ALA A 17 -4.42 12.45 -7.41
CA ALA A 17 -5.52 12.28 -6.49
C ALA A 17 -6.61 11.41 -7.12
N VAL A 18 -7.27 10.58 -6.32
CA VAL A 18 -8.34 9.69 -6.73
C VAL A 18 -9.42 9.68 -5.66
N SER A 19 -10.69 9.69 -6.06
CA SER A 19 -11.80 9.64 -5.10
C SER A 19 -11.90 8.26 -4.45
N MET A 20 -12.36 8.22 -3.21
CA MET A 20 -12.53 6.95 -2.50
C MET A 20 -13.59 6.05 -3.16
N ASP A 21 -14.60 6.62 -3.81
CA ASP A 21 -15.63 5.84 -4.52
C ASP A 21 -15.03 5.05 -5.69
N ILE A 22 -14.13 5.68 -6.45
CA ILE A 22 -13.39 5.00 -7.53
C ILE A 22 -12.49 3.90 -6.94
N VAL A 23 -11.80 4.18 -5.84
CA VAL A 23 -10.93 3.18 -5.18
C VAL A 23 -11.75 1.98 -4.69
N ILE A 24 -12.90 2.22 -4.06
CA ILE A 24 -13.80 1.17 -3.59
C ILE A 24 -14.31 0.33 -4.77
N ASP A 25 -14.76 0.96 -5.86
CA ASP A 25 -15.22 0.27 -7.06
C ASP A 25 -14.12 -0.61 -7.69
N ILE A 26 -12.89 -0.08 -7.80
CA ILE A 26 -11.74 -0.85 -8.30
C ILE A 26 -11.49 -2.07 -7.41
N ILE A 27 -11.35 -1.88 -6.09
CA ILE A 27 -11.09 -2.98 -5.14
C ILE A 27 -12.21 -4.02 -5.17
N ARG A 28 -13.47 -3.59 -5.28
CA ARG A 28 -14.64 -4.50 -5.35
C ARG A 28 -14.54 -5.47 -6.52
N ARG A 29 -14.16 -4.98 -7.69
CA ARG A 29 -14.09 -5.76 -8.95
C ARG A 29 -12.90 -6.73 -9.02
N MET A 30 -11.90 -6.57 -8.15
CA MET A 30 -10.73 -7.45 -8.14
C MET A 30 -11.04 -8.78 -7.42
N GLY A 31 -10.45 -9.89 -7.89
CA GLY A 31 -10.75 -11.25 -7.41
C GLY A 31 -10.10 -11.66 -6.09
N TYR A 32 -10.00 -10.77 -5.10
CA TYR A 32 -9.36 -11.05 -3.80
C TYR A 32 -10.37 -11.39 -2.70
N PRO A 33 -9.97 -12.14 -1.65
CA PRO A 33 -10.80 -12.36 -0.47
C PRO A 33 -11.24 -11.05 0.20
N ALA A 34 -12.42 -11.05 0.84
CA ALA A 34 -13.00 -9.86 1.46
C ALA A 34 -12.05 -9.20 2.46
N GLU A 35 -11.36 -9.98 3.30
CA GLU A 35 -10.41 -9.45 4.29
C GLU A 35 -9.18 -8.78 3.66
N VAL A 36 -8.70 -9.30 2.52
CA VAL A 36 -7.61 -8.69 1.76
C VAL A 36 -8.07 -7.34 1.18
N LYS A 37 -9.31 -7.27 0.67
CA LYS A 37 -9.92 -6.02 0.18
C LYS A 37 -10.08 -4.98 1.30
N ARG A 38 -10.57 -5.41 2.47
CA ARG A 38 -10.74 -4.55 3.66
C ARG A 38 -9.38 -4.00 4.13
N ALA A 39 -8.36 -4.85 4.19
CA ALA A 39 -6.99 -4.45 4.52
C ALA A 39 -6.42 -3.44 3.49
N CYS A 40 -6.61 -3.70 2.20
CA CYS A 40 -6.18 -2.80 1.13
C CYS A 40 -6.82 -1.41 1.27
N TYR A 41 -8.12 -1.34 1.49
CA TYR A 41 -8.82 -0.08 1.73
C TYR A 41 -8.23 0.70 2.92
N MET A 42 -7.97 0.03 4.04
CA MET A 42 -7.40 0.67 5.22
C MET A 42 -5.98 1.19 4.98
N ILE A 43 -5.10 0.38 4.37
CA ILE A 43 -3.72 0.78 4.06
C ILE A 43 -3.72 1.91 3.05
N PHE A 44 -4.50 1.79 1.97
CA PHE A 44 -4.61 2.83 0.97
C PHE A 44 -5.00 4.16 1.61
N ARG A 45 -6.04 4.21 2.45
CA ARG A 45 -6.48 5.44 3.10
C ARG A 45 -5.39 6.07 3.96
N LYS A 46 -4.65 5.26 4.73
CA LYS A 46 -3.58 5.72 5.61
C LYS A 46 -2.39 6.29 4.81
N GLU A 47 -1.92 5.55 3.80
CA GLU A 47 -0.74 5.92 3.01
C GLU A 47 -1.00 7.11 2.08
N SER A 48 -2.20 7.16 1.48
CA SER A 48 -2.54 8.19 0.48
C SER A 48 -3.25 9.42 1.06
N GLY A 49 -3.58 9.41 2.35
CA GLY A 49 -4.38 10.45 2.98
C GLY A 49 -5.80 10.54 2.41
N ASN A 50 -6.48 9.39 2.25
CA ASN A 50 -7.77 9.21 1.57
C ASN A 50 -7.72 9.56 0.06
N GLY A 51 -6.68 9.09 -0.63
CA GLY A 51 -6.52 9.24 -2.08
C GLY A 51 -6.02 10.62 -2.52
N ARG A 52 -5.62 11.51 -1.60
CA ARG A 52 -5.28 12.91 -1.92
C ARG A 52 -3.80 13.13 -2.31
N SER A 53 -2.93 12.18 -1.99
CA SER A 53 -1.48 12.37 -2.03
C SER A 53 -0.72 11.23 -2.74
N GLY A 54 -1.05 10.94 -4.00
CA GLY A 54 -0.31 9.98 -4.82
C GLY A 54 0.91 10.58 -5.53
N ILE A 55 1.91 9.75 -5.81
CA ILE A 55 3.10 10.07 -6.65
C ILE A 55 2.87 9.43 -8.02
N ASN A 56 2.39 10.16 -9.03
CA ASN A 56 2.13 9.61 -10.36
C ASN A 56 1.34 8.27 -10.31
N GLU A 57 0.16 8.29 -9.70
CA GLU A 57 -0.72 7.13 -9.48
C GLU A 57 -0.18 6.07 -8.48
N ASN A 58 0.96 6.32 -7.84
CA ASN A 58 1.48 5.50 -6.73
C ASN A 58 0.99 6.06 -5.39
N TYR A 59 0.01 5.39 -4.81
CA TYR A 59 -0.64 5.77 -3.56
C TYR A 59 -0.13 5.01 -2.33
N SER A 60 0.79 4.07 -2.54
CA SER A 60 1.32 3.18 -1.48
C SER A 60 2.82 3.30 -1.29
N GLY A 61 3.46 4.26 -1.97
CA GLY A 61 4.89 4.54 -1.83
C GLY A 61 5.79 3.45 -2.39
N PHE A 62 5.36 2.69 -3.40
CA PHE A 62 6.20 1.65 -4.00
C PHE A 62 7.47 2.25 -4.61
N GLN A 63 8.62 1.76 -4.18
CA GLN A 63 9.93 2.28 -4.56
C GLN A 63 10.49 1.51 -5.75
N ALA A 64 11.22 2.22 -6.62
CA ALA A 64 12.00 1.67 -7.72
C ALA A 64 13.49 1.45 -7.35
N ASP A 65 13.88 1.86 -6.13
CA ASP A 65 15.25 1.76 -5.63
C ASP A 65 15.47 0.69 -4.54
N SER A 66 14.44 -0.11 -4.25
CA SER A 66 14.47 -1.23 -3.28
C SER A 66 14.61 -2.61 -3.93
N GLY A 67 14.98 -2.66 -5.21
CA GLY A 67 15.03 -3.86 -6.04
C GLY A 67 13.90 -3.90 -7.07
N ARG A 68 14.01 -4.82 -8.04
CA ARG A 68 12.97 -5.01 -9.06
C ARG A 68 11.82 -5.79 -8.45
N TRP A 69 10.60 -5.35 -8.72
CA TRP A 69 9.41 -6.08 -8.29
C TRP A 69 9.13 -7.24 -9.26
N PRO A 70 8.30 -8.22 -8.87
CA PRO A 70 7.90 -9.30 -9.78
C PRO A 70 7.44 -8.78 -11.14
N ALA A 71 7.91 -9.43 -12.21
CA ALA A 71 7.71 -8.97 -13.61
C ALA A 71 6.23 -8.83 -14.01
N VAL A 72 5.31 -9.49 -13.31
CA VAL A 72 3.86 -9.34 -13.51
C VAL A 72 3.38 -7.88 -13.35
N TYR A 73 4.11 -7.04 -12.61
CA TYR A 73 3.78 -5.63 -12.43
C TYR A 73 4.37 -4.70 -13.48
N ASP A 74 5.33 -5.17 -14.31
CA ASP A 74 6.00 -4.34 -15.31
C ASP A 74 5.04 -3.68 -16.31
N PRO A 75 3.96 -4.33 -16.78
CA PRO A 75 2.97 -3.69 -17.63
C PRO A 75 2.18 -2.57 -16.94
N LEU A 76 2.09 -2.57 -15.60
CA LEU A 76 1.35 -1.57 -14.82
C LEU A 76 2.17 -0.30 -14.59
N ILE A 77 3.49 -0.38 -14.75
CA ILE A 77 4.46 0.68 -14.46
C ILE A 77 4.69 1.52 -15.73
N ALA A 78 4.34 2.80 -15.64
CA ALA A 78 4.56 3.78 -16.71
C ALA A 78 5.99 4.35 -16.71
N GLY A 79 6.63 4.43 -15.53
CA GLY A 79 7.92 5.07 -15.40
C GLY A 79 8.45 5.06 -13.96
N VAL A 80 9.50 5.85 -13.74
CA VAL A 80 10.11 6.06 -12.42
C VAL A 80 10.15 7.55 -12.11
N VAL A 81 9.95 7.93 -10.85
CA VAL A 81 9.93 9.32 -10.40
C VAL A 81 10.98 9.51 -9.31
N LEU A 82 11.83 10.52 -9.46
CA LEU A 82 12.72 10.98 -8.40
C LEU A 82 11.97 11.98 -7.51
N LYS A 83 11.86 11.68 -6.22
CA LYS A 83 11.26 12.58 -5.23
C LYS A 83 11.93 12.37 -3.88
N ASN A 84 12.05 13.45 -3.10
CA ASN A 84 12.45 13.31 -1.70
C ASN A 84 11.34 12.62 -0.90
N GLU A 85 11.72 11.59 -0.15
CA GLU A 85 10.84 10.88 0.76
C GLU A 85 10.35 11.82 1.87
N ASN A 86 9.08 11.69 2.22
CA ASN A 86 8.51 12.46 3.32
C ASN A 86 9.15 11.98 4.64
N GLY A 87 9.57 12.89 5.51
CA GLY A 87 10.18 12.58 6.81
C GLY A 87 11.70 12.56 6.79
N THR A 88 12.34 11.78 5.91
CA THR A 88 13.82 11.71 5.84
C THR A 88 14.43 12.76 4.92
N ASN A 89 13.64 13.34 4.02
CA ASN A 89 14.06 14.25 2.94
C ASN A 89 15.15 13.65 2.02
N LYS A 90 15.36 12.34 2.05
CA LYS A 90 16.33 11.67 1.19
C LYS A 90 15.73 11.47 -0.20
N PRO A 91 16.51 11.68 -1.29
CA PRO A 91 16.06 11.36 -2.63
C PRO A 91 15.80 9.86 -2.76
N ARG A 92 14.61 9.51 -3.24
CA ARG A 92 14.20 8.13 -3.53
C ARG A 92 13.61 8.05 -4.93
N LEU A 93 13.73 6.86 -5.52
CA LEU A 93 13.02 6.54 -6.76
C LEU A 93 11.72 5.82 -6.41
N PHE A 94 10.61 6.33 -6.93
CA PHE A 94 9.29 5.74 -6.80
C PHE A 94 8.80 5.21 -8.14
N LEU A 95 8.01 4.14 -8.13
CA LEU A 95 7.29 3.70 -9.32
C LEU A 95 6.22 4.75 -9.67
N ALA A 96 6.03 5.00 -10.96
CA ALA A 96 4.85 5.67 -11.50
C ALA A 96 3.98 4.62 -12.21
N PHE A 97 2.69 4.58 -11.86
CA PHE A 97 1.75 3.64 -12.46
C PHE A 97 1.02 4.27 -13.65
N GLN A 98 0.57 3.45 -14.59
CA GLN A 98 -0.31 3.89 -15.67
C GLN A 98 -1.64 4.42 -15.13
N HIS A 99 -2.20 3.73 -14.13
CA HIS A 99 -3.46 4.06 -13.49
C HIS A 99 -3.44 3.65 -12.00
N ALA A 100 -4.31 4.27 -11.19
CA ALA A 100 -4.50 3.90 -9.78
C ALA A 100 -4.80 2.40 -9.58
N SER A 101 -5.49 1.76 -10.53
CA SER A 101 -5.76 0.32 -10.51
C SER A 101 -4.47 -0.51 -10.48
N GLY A 102 -3.41 -0.10 -11.18
CA GLY A 102 -2.13 -0.79 -11.16
C GLY A 102 -1.47 -0.77 -9.77
N CYS A 103 -1.52 0.39 -9.10
CA CYS A 103 -1.06 0.51 -7.72
C CYS A 103 -1.90 -0.35 -6.76
N LEU A 104 -3.22 -0.39 -6.93
CA LEU A 104 -4.13 -1.18 -6.10
C LEU A 104 -3.95 -2.68 -6.29
N THR A 105 -3.78 -3.16 -7.53
CA THR A 105 -3.46 -4.56 -7.84
C THR A 105 -2.21 -4.99 -7.08
N MET A 106 -1.13 -4.23 -7.22
CA MET A 106 0.13 -4.52 -6.54
C MET A 106 -0.02 -4.47 -5.01
N LEU A 107 -0.80 -3.53 -4.47
CA LEU A 107 -1.07 -3.45 -3.03
C LEU A 107 -1.82 -4.69 -2.52
N LEU A 108 -2.90 -5.11 -3.19
CA LEU A 108 -3.67 -6.30 -2.83
C LEU A 108 -2.80 -7.56 -2.82
N ASP A 109 -2.00 -7.76 -3.88
CA ASP A 109 -1.06 -8.88 -3.96
C ASP A 109 -0.07 -8.87 -2.80
N ARG A 110 0.52 -7.70 -2.51
CA ARG A 110 1.51 -7.60 -1.42
C ARG A 110 0.88 -7.82 -0.05
N ILE A 111 -0.35 -7.39 0.17
CA ILE A 111 -1.10 -7.62 1.41
C ILE A 111 -1.35 -9.11 1.59
N GLN A 112 -1.89 -9.78 0.55
CA GLN A 112 -2.20 -11.21 0.62
C GLN A 112 -0.93 -12.04 0.83
N GLN A 113 0.12 -11.78 0.03
CA GLN A 113 1.39 -12.51 0.12
C GLN A 113 2.09 -12.33 1.48
N ARG A 114 1.91 -11.17 2.13
CA ARG A 114 2.51 -10.89 3.44
C ARG A 114 1.60 -11.22 4.61
N GLY A 115 0.38 -11.72 4.38
CA GLY A 115 -0.56 -12.06 5.44
C GLY A 115 -1.07 -10.86 6.26
N ILE A 116 -1.03 -9.63 5.72
CA ILE A 116 -1.38 -8.41 6.46
C ILE A 116 -2.89 -8.15 6.33
N TYR A 117 -3.72 -9.08 6.80
CA TYR A 117 -5.18 -8.99 6.78
C TYR A 117 -5.77 -9.88 7.87
N ILE A 118 -7.00 -9.62 8.33
CA ILE A 118 -7.61 -10.42 9.39
C ILE A 118 -7.86 -11.84 8.87
N GLY A 119 -7.42 -12.85 9.64
CA GLY A 119 -7.36 -14.25 9.22
C GLY A 119 -6.04 -14.65 8.53
N GLY A 120 -5.14 -13.69 8.27
CA GLY A 120 -3.82 -13.95 7.72
C GLY A 120 -2.77 -14.27 8.79
N HIS A 121 -1.61 -14.76 8.32
CA HIS A 121 -0.40 -14.95 9.12
C HIS A 121 0.74 -14.15 8.49
N THR A 122 1.28 -13.17 9.20
CA THR A 122 2.42 -12.40 8.68
C THR A 122 3.67 -13.27 8.65
N SER A 123 4.63 -12.97 7.78
CA SER A 123 5.82 -13.84 7.63
C SER A 123 7.12 -13.10 7.37
N LYS A 124 7.08 -11.78 7.15
CA LYS A 124 8.27 -11.02 6.75
C LYS A 124 9.08 -10.53 7.96
N ILE A 125 8.44 -10.11 9.06
CA ILE A 125 9.14 -9.53 10.22
C ILE A 125 8.73 -10.17 11.54
N VAL A 126 7.44 -10.25 11.86
CA VAL A 126 6.98 -10.67 13.21
C VAL A 126 6.29 -12.02 13.30
N ASN A 127 6.06 -12.68 12.16
CA ASN A 127 5.52 -14.03 12.09
C ASN A 127 4.29 -14.27 13.00
N MET A 128 3.22 -13.47 12.83
CA MET A 128 2.08 -13.43 13.74
C MET A 128 0.73 -13.67 13.04
N ASP A 129 -0.19 -14.32 13.75
CA ASP A 129 -1.60 -14.39 13.36
C ASP A 129 -2.27 -13.03 13.51
N VAL A 130 -3.04 -12.63 12.51
CA VAL A 130 -3.83 -11.40 12.52
C VAL A 130 -5.29 -11.75 12.82
N LYS A 131 -5.68 -11.77 14.10
CA LYS A 131 -7.01 -12.30 14.50
C LYS A 131 -8.10 -11.22 14.52
N ASN A 132 -7.71 -9.97 14.62
CA ASN A 132 -8.63 -8.84 14.76
C ASN A 132 -7.98 -7.53 14.27
N VAL A 133 -8.72 -6.43 14.34
CA VAL A 133 -8.24 -5.12 13.86
C VAL A 133 -7.05 -4.56 14.66
N THR A 134 -6.93 -4.92 15.94
CA THR A 134 -5.79 -4.52 16.78
C THR A 134 -4.52 -5.22 16.30
N ASP A 135 -4.62 -6.52 16.02
CA ASP A 135 -3.51 -7.30 15.44
C ASP A 135 -3.17 -6.79 14.04
N PHE A 136 -4.19 -6.41 13.24
CA PHE A 136 -3.97 -5.79 11.94
C PHE A 136 -3.19 -4.49 12.04
N ALA A 137 -3.54 -3.60 12.98
CA ALA A 137 -2.82 -2.34 13.18
C ALA A 137 -1.34 -2.60 13.53
N ARG A 138 -1.06 -3.59 14.38
CA ARG A 138 0.31 -4.02 14.71
C ARG A 138 1.03 -4.59 13.50
N ALA A 139 0.40 -5.51 12.77
CA ALA A 139 0.93 -6.11 11.56
C ALA A 139 1.28 -5.02 10.53
N TYR A 140 0.35 -4.10 10.24
CA TYR A 140 0.60 -2.95 9.36
C TYR A 140 1.80 -2.12 9.84
N LYS A 141 1.84 -1.73 11.12
CA LYS A 141 2.91 -0.88 11.63
C LYS A 141 4.27 -1.56 11.50
N LYS A 142 4.36 -2.84 11.88
CA LYS A 142 5.61 -3.59 11.91
C LYS A 142 6.06 -4.04 10.52
N GLU A 143 5.17 -4.62 9.72
CA GLU A 143 5.47 -5.26 8.43
C GLU A 143 5.49 -4.30 7.24
N TRP A 144 4.73 -3.20 7.32
CA TRP A 144 4.53 -2.27 6.21
C TRP A 144 5.14 -0.90 6.47
N ALA A 145 4.65 -0.19 7.49
CA ALA A 145 4.97 1.23 7.68
C ALA A 145 6.37 1.46 8.25
N ALA A 146 6.75 0.75 9.31
CA ALA A 146 8.04 0.93 9.96
C ALA A 146 9.10 -0.09 9.54
N GLY A 147 8.69 -1.30 9.14
CA GLY A 147 9.62 -2.38 8.81
C GLY A 147 10.46 -2.84 10.02
N SER A 148 9.86 -2.89 11.22
CA SER A 148 10.57 -3.22 12.46
C SER A 148 9.68 -3.99 13.42
N ALA A 149 10.22 -5.08 13.99
CA ALA A 149 9.53 -5.90 14.98
C ALA A 149 9.26 -5.14 16.29
N LEU A 150 10.03 -4.10 16.58
CA LEU A 150 9.91 -3.29 17.79
C LEU A 150 8.91 -2.13 17.65
N ALA A 151 8.48 -1.80 16.43
CA ALA A 151 7.55 -0.70 16.22
C ALA A 151 6.14 -1.05 16.73
N GLU A 152 5.46 -0.11 17.38
CA GLU A 152 4.08 -0.27 17.84
C GLU A 152 3.17 0.84 17.29
N PRO A 153 1.89 0.56 17.01
CA PRO A 153 0.92 1.59 16.66
C PRO A 153 0.64 2.51 17.85
N SER A 154 0.33 3.77 17.58
CA SER A 154 -0.18 4.67 18.62
C SER A 154 -1.64 4.34 18.98
N PRO A 155 -2.15 4.84 20.12
CA PRO A 155 -3.59 4.77 20.44
C PRO A 155 -4.49 5.31 19.31
N ASP A 156 -4.04 6.35 18.60
CA ASP A 156 -4.79 6.93 17.50
C ASP A 156 -4.75 6.07 16.24
N ASP A 157 -3.65 5.36 16.00
CA ASP A 157 -3.59 4.37 14.92
C ASP A 157 -4.62 3.26 15.16
N PHE A 158 -4.73 2.73 16.39
CA PHE A 158 -5.73 1.71 16.72
C PHE A 158 -7.16 2.21 16.49
N LYS A 159 -7.50 3.41 16.98
CA LYS A 159 -8.83 4.02 16.77
C LYS A 159 -9.11 4.26 15.29
N GLY A 160 -8.12 4.75 14.56
CA GLY A 160 -8.20 5.00 13.12
C GLY A 160 -8.51 3.73 12.35
N PHE A 161 -7.74 2.65 12.58
CA PHE A 161 -7.95 1.37 11.91
C PHE A 161 -9.29 0.73 12.29
N ALA A 162 -9.69 0.77 13.56
CA ALA A 162 -11.01 0.29 13.97
C ALA A 162 -12.16 1.02 13.23
N SER A 163 -12.05 2.34 13.07
CA SER A 163 -13.03 3.14 12.32
C SER A 163 -13.05 2.80 10.83
N MET A 164 -11.87 2.68 10.21
CA MET A 164 -11.76 2.33 8.79
C MET A 164 -12.24 0.90 8.51
N TYR A 165 -11.98 -0.04 9.42
CA TYR A 165 -12.43 -1.42 9.27
C TYR A 165 -13.96 -1.53 9.26
N ARG A 166 -14.65 -0.83 10.19
CA ARG A 166 -16.13 -0.78 10.21
C ARG A 166 -16.74 -0.23 8.90
N GLN A 167 -16.05 0.71 8.26
CA GLN A 167 -16.48 1.22 6.94
C GLN A 167 -16.23 0.16 5.86
N ALA A 168 -15.04 -0.46 5.89
CA ALA A 168 -14.65 -1.48 4.93
C ALA A 168 -15.59 -2.69 4.93
N THR A 169 -16.10 -3.12 6.09
CA THR A 169 -17.09 -4.21 6.18
C THR A 169 -18.40 -3.90 5.45
N GLY A 170 -18.79 -2.63 5.35
CA GLY A 170 -19.95 -2.20 4.57
C GLY A 170 -19.68 -2.14 3.05
N PHE A 171 -18.42 -1.96 2.65
CA PHE A 171 -18.04 -1.89 1.24
C PHE A 171 -17.72 -3.25 0.65
N PHE A 172 -17.06 -4.14 1.39
CA PHE A 172 -16.55 -5.40 0.89
C PHE A 172 -17.14 -6.54 1.70
N ALA A 173 -18.23 -7.14 1.19
CA ALA A 173 -18.83 -8.35 1.76
C ALA A 173 -17.98 -9.58 1.41
#